data_AF-A0AAW4I205-F1
#
_entry.id   AF-A0AAW4I205-F1
#
_cell.length_a   1.000
_cell.length_b   1.000
_cell.length_c   1.000
_cell.angle_alpha   90.00
_cell.angle_beta   90.00
_cell.angle_gamma   90.00
#
_symmetry.space_group_name_H-M   'P 1'
#
loop_
_entity.id
_entity.type
_entity.pdbx_description
1 polymer ?
#
loop_
_entity_poly.entity_id
_entity_poly.type
_entity_poly.pdbx_seq_one_letter_code
_entity_poly.pdbx_strand_id
1 'polypeptide(L)'
;MPHHPSPPHPKSAPQDPRAALFKDPNFRWMTSGSFLSMLGDQFTLIALPWLVLQMTGDTLVLGTVLALISVPRALFILIGGALVDRHSPKQVLMITKYINLVLLAVLAGLVLAGTLTLWMVYALSLGIGLATAFSIPAGTAMMPHVVARSQLQAANGISLGLRQLTMFLGPLLAGLLIALFGAGDAVKEVASAPAHANAAGIGLAFALDALSFAVSAWTLSKVQTHAGNSTPAAAPQAVLASVAQGLVHFWRDGELRTCFLYWSAIALFIMGPIHIAIPVLASSTPALGAAAFGTMVGAHGAGTLLGMVVSGMLPRLRFGSLGMTILAFDAIIGVLFMPLGLITAVWQGATLMLVIGLLGGFMQVSVFTWIQQRVPPALIGRAMSLFMFIFMGLAPISAAVTGWVMKSITLTQLFAASGGTLVVLAAMAFVLTPMRRVTDAAPATR
;
A
#
# COMPACT_ATOMS: atom_id res chain seq x y z
N MET A 1 4.89 -4.45 71.66
CA MET A 1 4.98 -3.45 70.59
C MET A 1 4.18 -3.97 69.40
N PRO A 2 3.09 -3.30 68.99
CA PRO A 2 2.33 -3.72 67.82
C PRO A 2 3.03 -3.23 66.53
N HIS A 3 3.28 -4.16 65.61
CA HIS A 3 3.80 -3.86 64.27
C HIS A 3 2.77 -3.08 63.46
N HIS A 4 3.08 -1.81 63.14
CA HIS A 4 2.34 -1.05 62.15
C HIS A 4 2.64 -1.59 60.74
N PRO A 5 1.63 -1.87 59.90
CA PRO A 5 1.84 -2.16 58.49
C PRO A 5 2.24 -0.87 57.75
N SER A 6 3.34 -0.94 57.00
CA SER A 6 3.83 0.16 56.15
C SER A 6 2.79 0.56 55.10
N PRO A 7 2.66 1.85 54.76
CA PRO A 7 1.70 2.31 53.75
C PRO A 7 2.08 1.79 52.35
N PRO A 8 1.09 1.50 51.48
CA PRO A 8 1.36 1.04 50.12
C PRO A 8 2.07 2.13 49.32
N HIS A 9 3.13 1.74 48.60
CA HIS A 9 3.85 2.62 47.68
C HIS A 9 2.88 3.27 46.67
N PRO A 10 3.03 4.57 46.36
CA PRO A 10 2.19 5.24 45.39
C PRO A 10 2.41 4.59 44.01
N LYS A 11 1.33 4.05 43.43
CA LYS A 11 1.31 3.63 42.02
C LYS A 11 1.71 4.84 41.18
N SER A 12 2.84 4.73 40.47
CA SER A 12 3.27 5.75 39.50
C SER A 12 2.12 6.05 38.54
N ALA A 13 1.88 7.34 38.27
CA ALA A 13 0.85 7.80 37.35
C ALA A 13 0.94 7.02 36.02
N PRO A 14 -0.20 6.70 35.37
CA PRO A 14 -0.18 5.99 34.10
C PRO A 14 0.60 6.82 33.08
N GLN A 15 1.86 6.43 32.84
CA GLN A 15 2.67 7.00 31.77
C GLN A 15 1.91 6.76 30.47
N ASP A 16 1.70 7.81 29.68
CA ASP A 16 1.10 7.69 28.35
C ASP A 16 1.82 6.56 27.59
N PRO A 17 1.12 5.45 27.26
CA PRO A 17 1.72 4.29 26.62
C PRO A 17 2.48 4.65 25.33
N ARG A 18 2.06 5.72 24.64
CA ARG A 18 2.73 6.23 23.44
C ARG A 18 4.04 6.94 23.76
N ALA A 19 4.07 7.78 24.81
CA ALA A 19 5.27 8.47 25.24
C ALA A 19 6.34 7.49 25.77
N ALA A 20 5.91 6.39 26.41
CA ALA A 20 6.81 5.33 26.86
C ALA A 20 7.48 4.59 25.67
N LEU A 21 6.75 4.36 24.57
CA LEU A 21 7.29 3.74 23.35
C LEU A 21 8.41 4.57 22.71
N PHE A 22 8.26 5.90 22.65
CA PHE A 22 9.31 6.77 22.12
C PHE A 22 10.56 6.86 23.01
N LYS A 23 10.53 6.31 24.24
CA LYS A 23 11.70 6.17 25.10
C LYS A 23 12.41 4.84 24.90
N ASP A 24 11.74 3.82 24.37
CA ASP A 24 12.32 2.51 24.09
C ASP A 24 13.26 2.57 22.87
N PRO A 25 14.58 2.34 23.04
CA PRO A 25 15.53 2.38 21.93
C PRO A 25 15.23 1.37 20.83
N ASN A 26 14.74 0.17 21.16
CA ASN A 26 14.44 -0.86 20.17
C ASN A 26 13.26 -0.43 19.28
N PHE A 27 12.21 0.12 19.90
CA PHE A 27 11.07 0.66 19.17
C PHE A 27 11.49 1.82 18.25
N ARG A 28 12.33 2.74 18.74
CA ARG A 28 12.84 3.87 17.94
C ARG A 28 13.65 3.41 16.75
N TRP A 29 14.58 2.47 16.93
CA TRP A 29 15.41 1.94 15.83
C TRP A 29 14.56 1.22 14.78
N MET A 30 13.63 0.35 15.20
CA MET A 30 12.77 -0.35 14.24
C MET A 30 11.85 0.63 13.50
N THR A 31 11.26 1.58 14.22
CA THR A 31 10.26 2.49 13.66
C THR A 31 10.89 3.51 12.71
N SER A 32 12.04 4.10 13.07
CA SER A 32 12.75 5.04 12.19
C SER A 32 13.26 4.36 10.91
N GLY A 33 13.84 3.16 11.05
CA GLY A 33 14.28 2.36 9.91
C GLY A 33 13.13 1.95 8.99
N SER A 34 11.99 1.57 9.56
CA SER A 34 10.81 1.19 8.78
C SER A 34 10.20 2.40 8.07
N PHE A 35 10.06 3.53 8.77
CA PHE A 35 9.54 4.78 8.19
C PHE A 35 10.39 5.26 7.01
N LEU A 36 11.72 5.27 7.17
CA LEU A 36 12.63 5.68 6.11
C LEU A 36 12.58 4.74 4.90
N SER A 37 12.56 3.42 5.14
CA SER A 37 12.41 2.41 4.08
C SER A 37 11.09 2.60 3.32
N MET A 38 10.00 2.88 4.02
CA MET A 38 8.71 3.09 3.39
C MET A 38 8.66 4.39 2.59
N LEU A 39 9.34 5.45 3.05
CA LEU A 39 9.52 6.67 2.25
C LEU A 39 10.33 6.38 0.99
N GLY A 40 11.40 5.59 1.12
CA GLY A 40 12.20 5.06 0.01
C GLY A 40 11.33 4.36 -1.04
N ASP A 41 10.47 3.42 -0.61
CA ASP A 41 9.59 2.67 -1.50
C ASP A 41 8.72 3.59 -2.39
N GLN A 42 8.36 4.80 -1.90
CA GLN A 42 7.59 5.78 -2.66
C GLN A 42 8.39 6.40 -3.80
N PHE A 43 9.71 6.54 -3.67
CA PHE A 43 10.57 6.96 -4.77
C PHE A 43 10.53 5.94 -5.90
N THR A 44 10.69 4.65 -5.60
CA THR A 44 10.58 3.58 -6.60
C THR A 44 9.18 3.47 -7.19
N LEU A 45 8.13 3.66 -6.37
CA LEU A 45 6.73 3.66 -6.82
C LEU A 45 6.46 4.70 -7.90
N ILE A 46 7.08 5.87 -7.81
CA ILE A 46 6.94 6.95 -8.81
C ILE A 46 7.94 6.78 -9.96
N ALA A 47 9.19 6.49 -9.65
CA ALA A 47 10.29 6.44 -10.61
C ALA A 47 10.17 5.26 -11.59
N LEU A 48 9.78 4.07 -11.14
CA LEU A 48 9.75 2.87 -12.00
C LEU A 48 8.70 2.96 -13.11
N PRO A 49 7.42 3.32 -12.85
CA PRO A 49 6.45 3.54 -13.92
C PRO A 49 6.89 4.62 -14.91
N TRP A 50 7.44 5.71 -14.37
CA TRP A 50 7.89 6.86 -15.17
C TRP A 50 9.06 6.49 -16.09
N LEU A 51 10.06 5.77 -15.56
CA LEU A 51 11.19 5.24 -16.31
C LEU A 51 10.75 4.36 -17.47
N VAL A 52 9.84 3.42 -17.21
CA VAL A 52 9.35 2.49 -18.25
C VAL A 52 8.63 3.22 -19.37
N LEU A 53 7.78 4.20 -19.03
CA LEU A 53 7.09 5.03 -20.01
C LEU A 53 8.08 5.89 -20.81
N GLN A 54 9.12 6.47 -20.17
CA GLN A 54 10.15 7.22 -20.91
C GLN A 54 10.99 6.34 -21.84
N MET A 55 11.32 5.12 -21.43
CA MET A 55 12.13 4.20 -22.23
C MET A 55 11.36 3.62 -23.43
N THR A 56 10.05 3.41 -23.30
CA THR A 56 9.30 2.60 -24.29
C THR A 56 8.07 3.27 -24.86
N GLY A 57 7.42 4.18 -24.13
CA GLY A 57 6.11 4.71 -24.49
C GLY A 57 4.97 3.66 -24.54
N ASP A 58 5.23 2.39 -24.21
CA ASP A 58 4.26 1.29 -24.33
C ASP A 58 3.62 0.96 -22.97
N THR A 59 2.31 1.16 -22.89
CA THR A 59 1.49 0.88 -21.70
C THR A 59 1.42 -0.61 -21.36
N LEU A 60 1.60 -1.52 -22.32
CA LEU A 60 1.69 -2.95 -22.07
C LEU A 60 3.03 -3.33 -21.44
N VAL A 61 4.12 -2.66 -21.83
CA VAL A 61 5.42 -2.85 -21.18
C VAL A 61 5.32 -2.40 -19.72
N LEU A 62 4.71 -1.24 -19.46
CA LEU A 62 4.43 -0.78 -18.11
C LEU A 62 3.58 -1.80 -17.32
N GLY A 63 2.47 -2.27 -17.90
CA GLY A 63 1.62 -3.30 -17.29
C GLY A 63 2.39 -4.58 -16.96
N THR A 64 3.30 -4.99 -17.84
CA THR A 64 4.16 -6.17 -17.65
C THR A 64 5.15 -5.97 -16.49
N VAL A 65 5.79 -4.81 -16.40
CA VAL A 65 6.69 -4.48 -15.28
C VAL A 65 5.95 -4.48 -13.94
N LEU A 66 4.76 -3.86 -13.88
CA LEU A 66 3.92 -3.86 -12.68
C LEU A 66 3.41 -5.27 -12.32
N ALA A 67 3.16 -6.11 -13.33
CA ALA A 67 2.84 -7.51 -13.11
C ALA A 67 4.04 -8.29 -12.52
N LEU A 68 5.24 -8.09 -13.05
CA LEU A 68 6.46 -8.77 -12.56
C LEU A 68 6.83 -8.41 -11.13
N ILE A 69 6.59 -7.17 -10.69
CA ILE A 69 6.84 -6.80 -9.30
C ILE A 69 5.77 -7.34 -8.35
N SER A 70 4.53 -7.48 -8.81
CA SER A 70 3.39 -7.68 -7.91
C SER A 70 2.79 -9.10 -7.94
N VAL A 71 2.80 -9.82 -9.06
CA VAL A 71 2.32 -11.21 -9.15
C VAL A 71 3.16 -12.15 -8.29
N PRO A 72 4.51 -12.16 -8.40
CA PRO A 72 5.33 -13.00 -7.53
C PRO A 72 5.12 -12.63 -6.06
N ARG A 73 5.04 -11.32 -5.75
CA ARG A 73 4.72 -10.84 -4.40
C ARG A 73 3.43 -11.46 -3.87
N ALA A 74 2.36 -11.47 -4.66
CA ALA A 74 1.06 -12.02 -4.26
C ALA A 74 1.07 -13.55 -4.10
N LEU A 75 1.81 -14.27 -4.95
CA LEU A 75 1.93 -15.73 -4.84
C LEU A 75 2.75 -16.13 -3.62
N PHE A 76 3.89 -15.45 -3.40
CA PHE A 76 4.84 -15.82 -2.36
C PHE A 76 4.51 -15.23 -1.00
N ILE A 77 3.65 -14.21 -0.85
CA ILE A 77 3.23 -13.71 0.47
C ILE A 77 2.53 -14.79 1.31
N LEU A 78 1.78 -15.68 0.65
CA LEU A 78 1.09 -16.82 1.29
C LEU A 78 2.09 -17.86 1.82
N ILE A 79 3.20 -18.05 1.11
CA ILE A 79 4.29 -18.97 1.50
C ILE A 79 5.22 -18.29 2.52
N GLY A 80 5.43 -16.99 2.39
CA GLY A 80 6.36 -16.19 3.18
C GLY A 80 6.05 -16.21 4.67
N GLY A 81 4.76 -16.28 5.05
CA GLY A 81 4.37 -16.48 6.45
C GLY A 81 4.96 -17.75 7.06
N ALA A 82 4.81 -18.89 6.38
CA ALA A 82 5.35 -20.18 6.84
C ALA A 82 6.89 -20.19 6.92
N LEU A 83 7.55 -19.47 6.02
CA LEU A 83 9.01 -19.38 6.00
C LEU A 83 9.54 -18.52 7.16
N VAL A 84 8.84 -17.41 7.46
CA VAL A 84 9.12 -16.51 8.59
C VAL A 84 8.87 -17.20 9.93
N ASP A 85 7.96 -18.17 10.00
CA ASP A 85 7.75 -18.94 11.22
C ASP A 85 8.89 -19.94 11.50
N ARG A 86 9.61 -20.38 10.45
CA ARG A 86 10.73 -21.33 10.55
C ARG A 86 12.09 -20.67 10.78
N HIS A 87 12.25 -19.43 10.35
CA HIS A 87 13.49 -18.65 10.50
C HIS A 87 13.24 -17.49 11.45
N SER A 88 14.28 -16.82 11.96
CA SER A 88 14.01 -15.62 12.76
C SER A 88 13.44 -14.51 11.85
N PRO A 89 12.36 -13.81 12.26
CA PRO A 89 11.81 -12.69 11.48
C PRO A 89 12.88 -11.62 11.17
N LYS A 90 13.85 -11.45 12.07
CA LYS A 90 14.95 -10.50 11.90
C LYS A 90 15.91 -10.90 10.80
N GLN A 91 16.28 -12.17 10.69
CA GLN A 91 17.15 -12.62 9.60
C GLN A 91 16.45 -12.47 8.25
N VAL A 92 15.18 -12.88 8.15
CA VAL A 92 14.42 -12.73 6.89
C VAL A 92 14.34 -11.26 6.49
N LEU A 93 13.98 -10.38 7.41
CA LEU A 93 13.85 -8.95 7.14
C LEU A 93 15.20 -8.28 6.80
N MET A 94 16.31 -8.72 7.39
CA MET A 94 17.65 -8.22 7.03
C MET A 94 18.06 -8.66 5.62
N ILE A 95 17.84 -9.94 5.28
CA ILE A 95 18.17 -10.50 3.96
C ILE A 95 17.40 -9.75 2.87
N THR A 96 16.09 -9.56 3.04
CA THR A 96 15.29 -8.86 2.03
C THR A 96 15.71 -7.40 1.86
N LYS A 97 16.11 -6.72 2.95
CA LYS A 97 16.67 -5.35 2.89
C LYS A 97 17.98 -5.30 2.10
N TYR A 98 18.88 -6.25 2.30
CA TYR A 98 20.12 -6.31 1.51
C TYR A 98 19.86 -6.63 0.04
N ILE A 99 18.93 -7.55 -0.26
CA ILE A 99 18.54 -7.85 -1.64
C ILE A 99 17.99 -6.58 -2.32
N ASN A 100 17.03 -5.89 -1.70
CA ASN A 100 16.47 -4.66 -2.27
C ASN A 100 17.51 -3.55 -2.40
N LEU A 101 18.41 -3.38 -1.41
CA LEU A 101 19.53 -2.45 -1.51
C LEU A 101 20.37 -2.71 -2.77
N VAL A 102 20.78 -3.96 -2.99
CA VAL A 102 21.59 -4.32 -4.16
C VAL A 102 20.83 -4.11 -5.47
N LEU A 103 19.58 -4.59 -5.55
CA LEU A 103 18.77 -4.47 -6.76
C LEU A 103 18.51 -3.01 -7.14
N LEU A 104 18.18 -2.16 -6.16
CA LEU A 104 17.92 -0.74 -6.39
C LEU A 104 19.21 0.05 -6.64
N ALA A 105 20.33 -0.31 -6.01
CA ALA A 105 21.62 0.29 -6.32
C ALA A 105 22.09 -0.05 -7.73
N VAL A 106 21.89 -1.30 -8.18
CA VAL A 106 22.15 -1.72 -9.57
C VAL A 106 21.24 -0.97 -10.52
N LEU A 107 19.94 -0.88 -10.23
CA LEU A 107 18.99 -0.13 -11.05
C LEU A 107 19.40 1.35 -11.16
N ALA A 108 19.71 1.99 -10.04
CA ALA A 108 20.19 3.37 -10.00
C ALA A 108 21.47 3.55 -10.84
N GLY A 109 22.46 2.67 -10.65
CA GLY A 109 23.71 2.70 -11.41
C GLY A 109 23.52 2.55 -12.91
N LEU A 110 22.66 1.61 -13.34
CA LEU A 110 22.35 1.40 -14.75
C LEU A 110 21.59 2.58 -15.39
N VAL A 111 20.66 3.18 -14.64
CA VAL A 111 19.94 4.39 -15.09
C VAL A 111 20.92 5.55 -15.23
N LEU A 112 21.75 5.81 -14.22
CA LEU A 112 22.72 6.91 -14.22
C LEU A 112 23.82 6.71 -15.29
N ALA A 113 24.22 5.47 -15.56
CA ALA A 113 25.16 5.13 -16.61
C ALA A 113 24.55 5.16 -18.02
N GLY A 114 23.22 5.23 -18.15
CA GLY A 114 22.52 5.18 -19.44
C GLY A 114 22.64 3.84 -20.16
N THR A 115 23.00 2.76 -19.45
CA THR A 115 23.18 1.41 -20.01
C THR A 115 22.01 0.47 -19.72
N LEU A 116 20.97 0.97 -19.04
CA LEU A 116 19.78 0.21 -18.71
C LEU A 116 19.03 -0.22 -19.98
N THR A 117 18.75 -1.52 -20.08
CA THR A 117 17.94 -2.10 -21.15
C THR A 117 16.66 -2.73 -20.61
N LEU A 118 15.66 -2.94 -21.48
CA LEU A 118 14.33 -3.38 -21.05
C LEU A 118 14.32 -4.74 -20.31
N TRP A 119 15.13 -5.71 -20.75
CA TRP A 119 15.19 -7.01 -20.08
C TRP A 119 15.75 -6.89 -18.65
N MET A 120 16.67 -5.94 -18.40
CA MET A 120 17.20 -5.66 -17.06
C MET A 120 16.09 -5.09 -16.18
N VAL A 121 15.22 -4.23 -16.71
CA VAL A 121 14.05 -3.73 -15.97
C VAL A 121 13.14 -4.88 -15.55
N TYR A 122 12.86 -5.83 -16.44
CA TYR A 122 12.06 -7.02 -16.11
C TYR A 122 12.72 -7.87 -15.02
N ALA A 123 14.02 -8.16 -15.14
CA ALA A 123 14.76 -8.97 -14.17
C ALA A 123 14.83 -8.30 -12.78
N LEU A 124 15.13 -7.00 -12.73
CA LEU A 124 15.22 -6.23 -11.48
C LEU A 124 13.84 -6.11 -10.83
N SER A 125 12.78 -5.86 -11.61
CA SER A 125 11.41 -5.75 -11.09
C SER A 125 10.92 -7.08 -10.49
N LEU A 126 11.23 -8.21 -11.15
CA LEU A 126 10.97 -9.54 -10.63
C LEU A 126 11.71 -9.78 -9.29
N GLY A 127 12.99 -9.43 -9.23
CA GLY A 127 13.80 -9.54 -8.02
C GLY A 127 13.25 -8.72 -6.85
N ILE A 128 12.87 -7.46 -7.09
CA ILE A 128 12.28 -6.57 -6.08
C ILE A 128 10.95 -7.15 -5.58
N GLY A 129 10.11 -7.64 -6.50
CA GLY A 129 8.84 -8.27 -6.19
C GLY A 129 8.98 -9.49 -5.27
N LEU A 130 9.93 -10.37 -5.58
CA LEU A 130 10.26 -11.55 -4.78
C LEU A 130 10.79 -11.18 -3.38
N ALA A 131 11.74 -10.25 -3.30
CA ALA A 131 12.29 -9.79 -2.01
C ALA A 131 11.21 -9.16 -1.11
N THR A 132 10.31 -8.37 -1.71
CA THR A 132 9.23 -7.69 -1.01
C THR A 132 8.17 -8.67 -0.47
N ALA A 133 7.97 -9.81 -1.14
CA ALA A 133 7.02 -10.86 -0.72
C ALA A 133 7.28 -11.36 0.71
N PHE A 134 8.57 -11.46 1.09
CA PHE A 134 8.99 -11.93 2.41
C PHE A 134 9.14 -10.80 3.44
N SER A 135 9.39 -9.57 2.99
CA SER A 135 9.54 -8.40 3.87
C SER A 135 8.27 -8.07 4.66
N ILE A 136 7.10 -8.17 4.03
CA ILE A 136 5.81 -7.83 4.66
C ILE A 136 5.52 -8.74 5.88
N PRO A 137 5.45 -10.08 5.72
CA PRO A 137 5.19 -10.96 6.86
C PRO A 137 6.29 -10.88 7.92
N ALA A 138 7.56 -10.78 7.53
CA ALA A 138 8.68 -10.64 8.46
C ALA A 138 8.58 -9.33 9.30
N GLY A 139 8.19 -8.23 8.67
CA GLY A 139 7.98 -6.95 9.35
C GLY A 139 6.84 -7.01 10.38
N THR A 140 5.72 -7.65 10.03
CA THR A 140 4.60 -7.83 10.98
C THR A 140 4.96 -8.75 12.14
N ALA A 141 5.72 -9.82 11.90
CA ALA A 141 6.19 -10.74 12.93
C ALA A 141 7.27 -10.12 13.83
N MET A 142 7.93 -9.04 13.40
CA MET A 142 8.96 -8.38 14.18
C MET A 142 8.41 -7.58 15.36
N MET A 143 7.26 -6.90 15.20
CA MET A 143 6.75 -5.97 16.22
C MET A 143 6.61 -6.60 17.62
N PRO A 144 6.06 -7.84 17.77
CA PRO A 144 6.00 -8.54 19.06
C PRO A 144 7.36 -8.85 19.72
N HIS A 145 8.45 -8.86 18.96
CA HIS A 145 9.81 -9.10 19.46
C HIS A 145 10.53 -7.82 19.90
N VAL A 146 9.97 -6.65 19.56
CA VAL A 146 10.56 -5.33 19.78
C VAL A 146 9.94 -4.63 20.98
N VAL A 147 8.63 -4.75 21.18
CA VAL A 147 7.91 -4.08 22.27
C VAL A 147 7.22 -5.08 23.20
N ALA A 148 6.97 -4.66 24.43
CA ALA A 148 6.19 -5.46 25.38
C ALA A 148 4.75 -5.67 24.90
N ARG A 149 4.14 -6.82 25.27
CA ARG A 149 2.75 -7.16 24.88
C ARG A 149 1.73 -6.06 25.23
N SER A 150 1.91 -5.40 26.37
CA SER A 150 1.05 -4.30 26.84
C SER A 150 1.12 -3.05 25.95
N GLN A 151 2.18 -2.90 25.15
CA GLN A 151 2.41 -1.75 24.29
C GLN A 151 2.14 -2.04 22.80
N LEU A 152 1.84 -3.29 22.42
CA LEU A 152 1.66 -3.68 21.02
C LEU A 152 0.58 -2.90 20.29
N GLN A 153 -0.55 -2.62 20.94
CA GLN A 153 -1.63 -1.85 20.33
C GLN A 153 -1.18 -0.41 20.03
N ALA A 154 -0.48 0.23 20.96
CA ALA A 154 0.05 1.58 20.76
C ALA A 154 1.13 1.61 19.67
N ALA A 155 2.02 0.61 19.65
CA ALA A 155 3.06 0.47 18.64
C ALA A 155 2.49 0.28 17.23
N ASN A 156 1.51 -0.63 17.08
CA ASN A 156 0.81 -0.84 15.82
C ASN A 156 0.05 0.42 15.36
N GLY A 157 -0.56 1.16 16.28
CA GLY A 157 -1.21 2.44 15.97
C GLY A 157 -0.24 3.48 15.40
N ILE A 158 0.95 3.60 15.99
CA ILE A 158 2.02 4.48 15.49
C ILE A 158 2.49 4.01 14.10
N SER A 159 2.74 2.72 13.91
CA SER A 159 3.16 2.17 12.60
C SER A 159 2.12 2.41 11.51
N LEU A 160 0.83 2.29 11.82
CA LEU A 160 -0.23 2.60 10.88
C LEU A 160 -0.27 4.10 10.54
N GLY A 161 -0.14 4.97 11.54
CA GLY A 161 -0.08 6.42 11.32
C GLY A 161 1.10 6.83 10.43
N LEU A 162 2.29 6.29 10.71
CA LEU A 162 3.48 6.53 9.89
C LEU A 162 3.32 6.01 8.46
N ARG A 163 2.66 4.85 8.28
CA ARG A 163 2.36 4.31 6.95
C ARG A 163 1.51 5.27 6.12
N GLN A 164 0.48 5.84 6.73
CA GLN A 164 -0.39 6.79 6.03
C GLN A 164 0.32 8.10 5.75
N LEU A 165 1.13 8.58 6.69
CA LEU A 165 1.98 9.76 6.48
C LEU A 165 2.93 9.57 5.29
N THR A 166 3.55 8.41 5.17
CA THR A 166 4.40 8.06 4.03
C THR A 166 3.63 8.00 2.70
N MET A 167 2.41 7.44 2.69
CA MET A 167 1.58 7.40 1.47
C MET A 167 1.15 8.79 1.00
N PHE A 168 1.07 9.77 1.90
CA PHE A 168 0.83 11.17 1.56
C PHE A 168 2.11 11.88 1.11
N LEU A 169 3.15 11.90 1.96
CA LEU A 169 4.35 12.71 1.71
C LEU A 169 5.28 12.11 0.66
N GLY A 170 5.40 10.78 0.61
CA GLY A 170 6.39 10.12 -0.22
C GLY A 170 6.20 10.37 -1.73
N PRO A 171 5.01 10.18 -2.31
CA PRO A 171 4.75 10.48 -3.72
C PRO A 171 5.04 11.95 -4.09
N LEU A 172 4.73 12.89 -3.19
CA LEU A 172 5.02 14.32 -3.39
C LEU A 172 6.53 14.56 -3.45
N LEU A 173 7.27 14.02 -2.48
CA LEU A 173 8.73 14.16 -2.41
C LEU A 173 9.41 13.47 -3.61
N ALA A 174 8.93 12.30 -4.00
CA ALA A 174 9.43 11.55 -5.14
C ALA A 174 9.19 12.29 -6.47
N GLY A 175 7.96 12.76 -6.71
CA GLY A 175 7.63 13.53 -7.90
C GLY A 175 8.42 14.84 -7.99
N LEU A 176 8.58 15.55 -6.86
CA LEU A 176 9.38 16.77 -6.79
C LEU A 176 10.86 16.50 -7.07
N LEU A 177 11.44 15.45 -6.50
CA LEU A 177 12.82 15.07 -6.76
C LEU A 177 13.05 14.78 -8.24
N ILE A 178 12.20 13.94 -8.84
CA ILE A 178 12.32 13.58 -10.26
C ILE A 178 12.17 14.82 -11.14
N ALA A 179 11.28 15.75 -10.78
CA ALA A 179 11.11 16.99 -11.52
C ALA A 179 12.30 17.94 -11.39
N LEU A 180 12.80 18.22 -10.18
CA LEU A 180 13.91 19.15 -9.97
C LEU A 180 15.22 18.66 -10.58
N PHE A 181 15.49 17.36 -10.48
CA PHE A 181 16.73 16.75 -10.97
C PHE A 181 16.59 16.13 -12.37
N GLY A 182 15.38 16.05 -12.92
CA GLY A 182 15.12 15.69 -14.32
C GLY A 182 14.98 16.91 -15.24
N ALA A 183 14.48 18.05 -14.72
CA ALA A 183 14.32 19.30 -15.46
C ALA A 183 15.58 20.18 -15.51
N GLY A 184 16.75 19.64 -15.12
CA GLY A 184 18.03 20.35 -15.11
C GLY A 184 18.47 20.96 -16.46
N ASP A 185 17.79 20.64 -17.56
CA ASP A 185 18.05 21.19 -18.90
C ASP A 185 16.91 22.05 -19.48
N ALA A 186 15.79 22.26 -18.76
CA ALA A 186 14.71 23.13 -19.26
C ALA A 186 15.05 24.64 -19.18
N VAL A 187 16.23 25.00 -18.67
CA VAL A 187 16.79 26.38 -18.67
C VAL A 187 18.08 26.49 -19.50
N LYS A 188 18.38 25.50 -20.35
CA LYS A 188 19.43 25.63 -21.36
C LYS A 188 18.84 25.47 -22.76
N GLU A 189 18.36 26.58 -23.31
CA GLU A 189 18.55 26.80 -24.75
C GLU A 189 20.03 26.57 -25.05
N VAL A 190 20.34 25.51 -25.80
CA VAL A 190 21.30 25.47 -26.91
C VAL A 190 21.35 24.03 -27.42
N ALA A 191 21.37 23.94 -28.75
CA ALA A 191 21.50 22.75 -29.56
C ALA A 191 22.42 21.65 -28.98
N SER A 192 22.03 20.40 -29.24
CA SER A 192 22.84 19.18 -29.16
C SER A 192 23.38 18.79 -27.77
N ALA A 193 22.52 18.21 -26.93
CA ALA A 193 22.95 17.33 -25.84
C ALA A 193 22.02 16.09 -25.75
N PRO A 194 22.52 14.90 -25.35
CA PRO A 194 21.85 13.63 -25.56
C PRO A 194 20.75 13.35 -24.52
N ALA A 195 19.94 12.31 -24.75
CA ALA A 195 18.84 11.81 -23.92
C ALA A 195 19.20 11.41 -22.45
N HIS A 196 20.37 11.77 -21.93
CA HIS A 196 20.91 11.41 -20.62
C HIS A 196 20.47 12.32 -19.47
N ALA A 197 19.83 13.47 -19.74
CA ALA A 197 19.48 14.47 -18.72
C ALA A 197 18.29 14.08 -17.82
N ASN A 198 17.28 13.38 -18.36
CA ASN A 198 16.13 12.90 -17.59
C ASN A 198 16.45 11.70 -16.69
N ALA A 199 17.57 11.02 -16.94
CA ALA A 199 17.98 9.84 -16.18
C ALA A 199 18.52 10.19 -14.78
N ALA A 200 19.02 11.41 -14.57
CA ALA A 200 19.59 11.82 -13.29
C ALA A 200 18.55 11.83 -12.16
N GLY A 201 17.40 12.50 -12.35
CA GLY A 201 16.35 12.54 -11.33
C GLY A 201 15.74 11.17 -11.00
N ILE A 202 15.53 10.34 -12.02
CA ILE A 202 15.04 8.96 -11.86
C ILE A 202 16.08 8.09 -11.15
N GLY A 203 17.35 8.17 -11.57
CA GLY A 203 18.45 7.43 -10.97
C GLY A 203 18.68 7.81 -9.51
N LEU A 204 18.59 9.10 -9.17
CA LEU A 204 18.64 9.61 -7.80
C LEU A 204 17.48 9.08 -6.94
N ALA A 205 16.26 8.99 -7.51
CA ALA A 205 15.12 8.41 -6.80
C ALA A 205 15.40 6.95 -6.39
N PHE A 206 15.93 6.12 -7.29
CA PHE A 206 16.34 4.75 -6.96
C PHE A 206 17.52 4.69 -5.98
N ALA A 207 18.49 5.61 -6.10
CA ALA A 207 19.63 5.68 -5.19
C ALA A 207 19.20 6.05 -3.76
N LEU A 208 18.25 6.98 -3.61
CA LEU A 208 17.67 7.34 -2.33
C LEU A 208 16.89 6.18 -1.71
N ASP A 209 16.15 5.42 -2.53
CA ASP A 209 15.48 4.22 -2.04
C ASP A 209 16.50 3.14 -1.60
N ALA A 210 17.53 2.89 -2.40
CA ALA A 210 18.63 2.01 -2.03
C ALA A 210 19.27 2.44 -0.69
N LEU A 211 19.57 3.73 -0.53
CA LEU A 211 20.08 4.29 0.73
C LEU A 211 19.09 4.09 1.89
N SER A 212 17.80 4.23 1.64
CA SER A 212 16.74 3.98 2.62
C SER A 212 16.80 2.53 3.13
N PHE A 213 17.01 1.55 2.24
CA PHE A 213 17.20 0.14 2.60
C PHE A 213 18.49 -0.09 3.38
N ALA A 214 19.59 0.56 3.01
CA ALA A 214 20.85 0.49 3.77
C ALA A 214 20.69 1.02 5.20
N VAL A 215 20.09 2.20 5.36
CA VAL A 215 19.83 2.79 6.68
C VAL A 215 18.84 1.94 7.47
N SER A 216 17.83 1.38 6.81
CA SER A 216 16.86 0.48 7.43
C SER A 216 17.50 -0.82 7.91
N ALA A 217 18.43 -1.40 7.15
CA ALA A 217 19.21 -2.57 7.56
C ALA A 217 20.14 -2.23 8.73
N TRP A 218 20.81 -1.08 8.68
CA TRP A 218 21.66 -0.61 9.77
C TRP A 218 20.88 -0.39 11.07
N THR A 219 19.75 0.32 11.03
CA THR A 219 18.89 0.53 12.19
C THR A 219 18.31 -0.78 12.73
N LEU A 220 17.86 -1.69 11.86
CA LEU A 220 17.38 -3.01 12.25
C LEU A 220 18.48 -3.86 12.92
N SER A 221 19.74 -3.72 12.49
CA SER A 221 20.87 -4.42 13.12
C SER A 221 20.99 -4.05 14.61
N LYS A 222 20.67 -2.80 14.99
CA LYS A 222 20.72 -2.28 16.36
C LYS A 222 19.58 -2.74 17.24
N VAL A 223 18.48 -3.23 16.66
CA VAL A 223 17.32 -3.74 17.40
C VAL A 223 17.71 -5.03 18.12
N GLN A 224 17.63 -5.04 19.45
CA GLN A 224 17.84 -6.23 20.25
C GLN A 224 16.51 -6.97 20.41
N THR A 225 16.41 -8.18 19.86
CA THR A 225 15.20 -8.99 19.95
C THR A 225 15.10 -9.62 21.33
N HIS A 226 13.99 -9.41 22.03
CA HIS A 226 13.75 -10.08 23.30
C HIS A 226 13.37 -11.55 23.04
N ALA A 227 14.31 -12.46 23.29
CA ALA A 227 14.15 -13.90 23.07
C ALA A 227 13.03 -14.56 23.89
N GLY A 228 12.45 -13.86 24.88
CA GLY A 228 11.49 -14.41 25.84
C GLY A 228 10.01 -14.37 25.45
N ASN A 229 9.64 -13.77 24.31
CA ASN A 229 8.23 -13.62 23.90
C ASN A 229 7.81 -14.48 22.70
N SER A 230 8.63 -15.46 22.32
CA SER A 230 8.26 -16.50 21.38
C SER A 230 7.10 -17.30 21.96
N THR A 231 5.86 -16.91 21.65
CA THR A 231 4.71 -17.79 21.83
C THR A 231 5.05 -19.09 21.11
N PRO A 232 4.83 -20.27 21.71
CA PRO A 232 5.02 -21.53 21.01
C PRO A 232 4.31 -21.42 19.66
N ALA A 233 5.03 -21.64 18.56
CA ALA A 233 4.42 -21.70 17.24
C ALA A 233 3.22 -22.65 17.36
N ALA A 234 2.02 -22.14 17.14
CA ALA A 234 0.84 -22.99 17.07
C ALA A 234 1.18 -24.15 16.12
N ALA A 235 0.82 -25.39 16.50
CA ALA A 235 1.18 -26.59 15.76
C ALA A 235 1.04 -26.35 14.25
N PRO A 236 1.98 -26.85 13.40
CA PRO A 236 2.01 -26.55 11.98
C PRO A 236 0.74 -27.09 11.31
N GLN A 237 -0.33 -26.30 11.33
CA GLN A 237 -1.47 -26.50 10.46
C GLN A 237 -0.96 -26.15 9.07
N ALA A 238 -1.14 -27.07 8.12
CA ALA A 238 -0.83 -26.80 6.72
C ALA A 238 -1.48 -25.46 6.34
N VAL A 239 -0.68 -24.49 5.91
CA VAL A 239 -1.15 -23.14 5.59
C VAL A 239 -2.32 -23.21 4.60
N LEU A 240 -2.28 -24.14 3.65
CA LEU A 240 -3.39 -24.42 2.74
C LEU A 240 -4.66 -24.91 3.46
N ALA A 241 -4.56 -25.80 4.44
CA ALA A 241 -5.72 -26.27 5.21
C ALA A 241 -6.32 -25.15 6.08
N SER A 242 -5.49 -24.29 6.66
CA SER A 242 -5.91 -23.09 7.40
C SER A 242 -6.60 -22.07 6.50
N VAL A 243 -6.08 -21.87 5.28
CA VAL A 243 -6.69 -21.02 4.24
C VAL A 243 -8.02 -21.59 3.77
N ALA A 244 -8.09 -22.90 3.50
CA ALA A 244 -9.32 -23.59 3.08
C ALA A 244 -10.41 -23.50 4.15
N GLN A 245 -10.07 -23.69 5.44
CA GLN A 245 -11.02 -23.52 6.55
C GLN A 245 -11.53 -22.06 6.65
N GLY A 246 -10.65 -21.08 6.43
CA GLY A 246 -11.04 -19.67 6.34
C GLY A 246 -12.06 -19.44 5.22
N LEU A 247 -11.75 -19.87 4.00
CA LEU A 247 -12.62 -19.77 2.82
C LEU A 247 -14.00 -20.40 3.05
N VAL A 248 -14.07 -21.58 3.66
CA VAL A 248 -15.35 -22.23 3.98
C VAL A 248 -16.19 -21.39 4.96
N HIS A 249 -15.56 -20.77 5.96
CA HIS A 249 -16.26 -19.88 6.89
C HIS A 249 -16.79 -18.63 6.19
N PHE A 250 -15.96 -17.96 5.36
CA PHE A 250 -16.38 -16.79 4.58
C PHE A 250 -17.50 -17.11 3.60
N TRP A 251 -17.49 -18.31 2.99
CA TRP A 251 -18.51 -18.71 2.02
C TRP A 251 -19.87 -19.00 2.65
N ARG A 252 -19.89 -19.35 3.94
CA ARG A 252 -21.10 -19.60 4.72
C ARG A 252 -21.77 -18.32 5.23
N ASP A 253 -20.99 -17.27 5.50
CA ASP A 253 -21.53 -15.97 5.87
C ASP A 253 -21.93 -15.19 4.61
N GLY A 254 -23.24 -15.01 4.41
CA GLY A 254 -23.79 -14.37 3.22
C GLY A 254 -23.34 -12.92 3.00
N GLU A 255 -23.10 -12.15 4.07
CA GLU A 255 -22.67 -10.75 3.95
C GLU A 255 -21.17 -10.68 3.66
N LEU A 256 -20.35 -11.46 4.37
CA LEU A 256 -18.90 -11.54 4.09
C LEU A 256 -18.66 -12.01 2.65
N ARG A 257 -19.33 -13.07 2.21
CA ARG A 257 -19.23 -13.55 0.83
C ARG A 257 -19.57 -12.46 -0.18
N THR A 258 -20.66 -11.72 0.04
CA THR A 258 -21.11 -10.67 -0.89
C THR A 258 -20.09 -9.53 -0.96
N CYS A 259 -19.62 -9.03 0.20
CA CYS A 259 -18.63 -7.95 0.24
C CYS A 259 -17.30 -8.36 -0.40
N PHE A 260 -16.79 -9.56 -0.12
CA PHE A 260 -15.53 -10.02 -0.68
C PHE A 260 -15.61 -10.27 -2.19
N LEU A 261 -16.72 -10.79 -2.70
CA LEU A 261 -16.94 -10.93 -4.15
C LEU A 261 -17.01 -9.55 -4.83
N TYR A 262 -17.71 -8.60 -4.21
CA TYR A 262 -17.80 -7.23 -4.69
C TYR A 262 -16.43 -6.54 -4.75
N TRP A 263 -15.64 -6.61 -3.68
CA TRP A 263 -14.28 -6.06 -3.66
C TRP A 263 -13.33 -6.79 -4.62
N SER A 264 -13.52 -8.08 -4.86
CA SER A 264 -12.75 -8.82 -5.88
C SER A 264 -13.04 -8.27 -7.29
N ALA A 265 -14.30 -7.98 -7.60
CA ALA A 265 -14.67 -7.33 -8.85
C ALA A 265 -14.05 -5.94 -8.97
N ILE A 266 -14.16 -5.09 -7.93
CA ILE A 266 -13.51 -3.77 -7.93
C ILE A 266 -12.00 -3.90 -8.13
N ALA A 267 -11.34 -4.79 -7.40
CA ALA A 267 -9.90 -4.99 -7.50
C ALA A 267 -9.46 -5.43 -8.91
N LEU A 268 -10.27 -6.26 -9.58
CA LEU A 268 -9.98 -6.73 -10.93
C LEU A 268 -10.23 -5.67 -12.01
N PHE A 269 -11.25 -4.83 -11.88
CA PHE A 269 -11.64 -3.88 -12.93
C PHE A 269 -11.12 -2.45 -12.72
N ILE A 270 -10.82 -2.03 -11.49
CA ILE A 270 -10.56 -0.60 -11.16
C ILE A 270 -9.10 -0.35 -10.71
N MET A 271 -8.43 -1.33 -10.09
CA MET A 271 -7.06 -1.11 -9.60
C MET A 271 -6.05 -0.92 -10.73
N GLY A 272 -6.21 -1.63 -11.84
CA GLY A 272 -5.36 -1.51 -13.02
C GLY A 272 -5.42 -0.10 -13.64
N PRO A 273 -6.61 0.43 -13.92
CA PRO A 273 -6.79 1.81 -14.34
C PRO A 273 -6.13 2.82 -13.39
N ILE A 274 -6.27 2.66 -12.07
CA ILE A 274 -5.59 3.56 -11.11
C ILE A 274 -4.06 3.50 -11.28
N HIS A 275 -3.48 2.30 -11.36
CA HIS A 275 -2.02 2.12 -11.41
C HIS A 275 -1.40 2.45 -12.78
N ILE A 276 -2.13 2.29 -13.89
CA ILE A 276 -1.63 2.51 -15.26
C ILE A 276 -2.04 3.88 -15.79
N ALA A 277 -3.31 4.26 -15.64
CA ALA A 277 -3.86 5.44 -16.29
C ALA A 277 -3.30 6.73 -15.68
N ILE A 278 -3.07 6.78 -14.36
CA ILE A 278 -2.56 7.98 -13.69
C ILE A 278 -1.12 8.32 -14.12
N PRO A 279 -0.15 7.38 -14.14
CA PRO A 279 1.17 7.64 -14.72
C PRO A 279 1.10 8.05 -16.20
N VAL A 280 0.26 7.38 -16.99
CA VAL A 280 0.09 7.68 -18.42
C VAL A 280 -0.46 9.09 -18.61
N LEU A 281 -1.49 9.48 -17.85
CA LEU A 281 -2.08 10.83 -17.85
C LEU A 281 -1.04 11.92 -17.56
N ALA A 282 -0.18 11.67 -16.58
CA ALA A 282 0.88 12.59 -16.21
C ALA A 282 1.96 12.68 -17.29
N SER A 283 2.25 11.58 -18.00
CA SER A 283 3.22 11.56 -19.11
C SER A 283 2.69 12.14 -20.42
N SER A 284 1.39 12.03 -20.71
CA SER A 284 0.79 12.44 -21.98
C SER A 284 0.53 13.94 -22.09
N THR A 285 0.58 14.66 -20.97
CA THR A 285 0.31 16.09 -20.93
C THR A 285 1.62 16.85 -20.67
N PRO A 286 2.14 17.64 -21.63
CA PRO A 286 3.46 18.27 -21.55
C PRO A 286 3.70 19.14 -20.30
N ALA A 287 2.64 19.69 -19.71
CA ALA A 287 2.71 20.51 -18.50
C ALA A 287 2.68 19.71 -17.18
N LEU A 288 2.39 18.40 -17.21
CA LEU A 288 2.11 17.60 -16.02
C LEU A 288 3.36 16.86 -15.50
N GLY A 289 4.04 16.05 -16.31
CA GLY A 289 5.33 15.45 -15.93
C GLY A 289 5.29 14.55 -14.68
N ALA A 290 6.46 14.16 -14.17
CA ALA A 290 6.58 13.38 -12.93
C ALA A 290 6.07 14.15 -11.69
N ALA A 291 6.16 15.48 -11.70
CA ALA A 291 5.63 16.34 -10.63
C ALA A 291 4.12 16.22 -10.50
N ALA A 292 3.36 16.22 -11.60
CA ALA A 292 1.92 16.05 -11.56
C ALA A 292 1.53 14.66 -11.11
N PHE A 293 2.26 13.61 -11.55
CA PHE A 293 2.02 12.26 -11.05
C PHE A 293 2.17 12.21 -9.52
N GLY A 294 3.29 12.70 -8.99
CA GLY A 294 3.52 12.79 -7.56
C GLY A 294 2.47 13.65 -6.83
N THR A 295 2.03 14.75 -7.45
CA THR A 295 0.99 15.63 -6.90
C THR A 295 -0.37 14.95 -6.83
N MET A 296 -0.78 14.23 -7.87
CA MET A 296 -2.06 13.50 -7.90
C MET A 296 -2.10 12.36 -6.89
N VAL A 297 -1.04 11.54 -6.84
CA VAL A 297 -0.93 10.44 -5.87
C VAL A 297 -0.82 11.00 -4.45
N GLY A 298 -0.06 12.08 -4.25
CA GLY A 298 0.03 12.80 -2.99
C GLY A 298 -1.32 13.35 -2.52
N ALA A 299 -2.09 13.97 -3.43
CA ALA A 299 -3.43 14.45 -3.13
C ALA A 299 -4.37 13.30 -2.74
N HIS A 300 -4.28 12.15 -3.41
CA HIS A 300 -5.01 10.94 -3.02
C HIS A 300 -4.65 10.47 -1.60
N GLY A 301 -3.35 10.46 -1.25
CA GLY A 301 -2.88 10.14 0.10
C GLY A 301 -3.38 11.14 1.17
N ALA A 302 -3.34 12.44 0.87
CA ALA A 302 -3.87 13.49 1.74
C ALA A 302 -5.37 13.32 1.99
N GLY A 303 -6.13 13.06 0.92
CA GLY A 303 -7.55 12.77 0.98
C GLY A 303 -7.83 11.57 1.87
N THR A 304 -7.08 10.47 1.68
CA THR A 304 -7.22 9.25 2.47
C THR A 304 -7.04 9.52 3.97
N LEU A 305 -6.02 10.29 4.35
CA LEU A 305 -5.81 10.71 5.74
C LEU A 305 -6.99 11.53 6.29
N LEU A 306 -7.48 12.52 5.52
CA LEU A 306 -8.65 13.32 5.89
C LEU A 306 -9.89 12.43 6.07
N GLY A 307 -10.13 11.49 5.16
CA GLY A 307 -11.22 10.53 5.22
C GLY A 307 -11.21 9.67 6.48
N MET A 308 -10.03 9.21 6.91
CA MET A 308 -9.88 8.47 8.17
C MET A 308 -10.23 9.31 9.39
N VAL A 309 -9.76 10.56 9.44
CA VAL A 309 -10.07 11.49 10.53
C VAL A 309 -11.57 11.78 10.57
N VAL A 310 -12.17 12.07 9.41
CA VAL A 310 -13.62 12.31 9.28
C VAL A 310 -14.42 11.09 9.73
N SER A 311 -14.00 9.87 9.38
CA SER A 311 -14.66 8.64 9.84
C SER A 311 -14.67 8.49 11.36
N GLY A 312 -13.63 8.98 12.06
CA GLY A 312 -13.59 9.00 13.52
C GLY A 312 -14.41 10.12 14.16
N MET A 313 -14.44 11.30 13.53
CA MET A 313 -15.19 12.47 14.03
C MET A 313 -16.70 12.37 13.78
N LEU A 314 -17.10 11.75 12.68
CA LEU A 314 -18.48 11.67 12.22
C LEU A 314 -18.87 10.20 11.98
N PRO A 315 -18.88 9.34 13.02
CA PRO A 315 -19.16 7.91 12.87
C PRO A 315 -20.59 7.62 12.37
N ARG A 316 -21.48 8.62 12.42
CA ARG A 316 -22.88 8.53 11.98
C ARG A 316 -23.10 8.95 10.53
N LEU A 317 -22.09 9.42 9.79
CA LEU A 317 -22.21 9.74 8.37
C LEU A 317 -22.42 8.45 7.57
N ARG A 318 -23.67 8.02 7.41
CA ARG A 318 -24.04 6.80 6.70
C ARG A 318 -25.34 6.96 5.96
N PHE A 319 -25.43 6.31 4.80
CA PHE A 319 -26.66 6.23 4.03
C PHE A 319 -27.45 4.98 4.46
N GLY A 320 -27.97 4.99 5.70
CA GLY A 320 -28.71 3.84 6.24
C GLY A 320 -27.80 2.71 6.71
N SER A 321 -27.49 1.74 5.84
CA SER A 321 -26.64 0.58 6.17
C SER A 321 -25.19 0.79 5.72
N LEU A 322 -24.26 -0.04 6.24
CA LEU A 322 -22.86 0.00 5.81
C LEU A 322 -22.75 -0.30 4.31
N GLY A 323 -23.40 -1.38 3.86
CA GLY A 323 -23.34 -1.76 2.46
C GLY A 323 -23.93 -0.70 1.53
N MET A 324 -24.99 0.00 1.94
CA MET A 324 -25.51 1.13 1.17
C MET A 324 -24.50 2.28 1.07
N THR A 325 -23.78 2.56 2.16
CA THR A 325 -22.76 3.60 2.20
C THR A 325 -21.57 3.24 1.30
N ILE A 326 -21.13 1.97 1.32
CA ILE A 326 -20.09 1.45 0.40
C ILE A 326 -20.51 1.67 -1.05
N LEU A 327 -21.69 1.20 -1.44
CA LEU A 327 -22.17 1.32 -2.82
C LEU A 327 -22.34 2.77 -3.26
N ALA A 328 -22.84 3.65 -2.39
CA ALA A 328 -23.00 5.07 -2.69
C ALA A 328 -21.64 5.75 -2.90
N PHE A 329 -20.66 5.50 -2.03
CA PHE A 329 -19.33 6.09 -2.14
C PHE A 329 -18.60 5.55 -3.38
N ASP A 330 -18.69 4.25 -3.66
CA ASP A 330 -18.08 3.66 -4.85
C ASP A 330 -18.72 4.22 -6.13
N ALA A 331 -20.04 4.42 -6.17
CA ALA A 331 -20.70 5.09 -7.28
C ALA A 331 -20.22 6.55 -7.46
N ILE A 332 -20.08 7.31 -6.36
CA ILE A 332 -19.55 8.68 -6.41
C ILE A 332 -18.09 8.68 -6.89
N ILE A 333 -17.25 7.78 -6.37
CA ILE A 333 -15.87 7.61 -6.84
C ILE A 333 -15.85 7.28 -8.34
N GLY A 334 -16.76 6.42 -8.81
CA GLY A 334 -16.89 6.08 -10.22
C GLY A 334 -17.19 7.30 -11.09
N VAL A 335 -18.13 8.16 -10.67
CA VAL A 335 -18.45 9.42 -11.36
C VAL A 335 -17.26 10.39 -11.34
N LEU A 336 -16.55 10.51 -10.21
CA LEU A 336 -15.36 11.35 -10.07
C LEU A 336 -14.17 10.84 -10.91
N PHE A 337 -14.15 9.55 -11.24
CA PHE A 337 -13.12 8.93 -12.06
C PHE A 337 -13.24 9.31 -13.54
N MET A 338 -14.46 9.47 -14.06
CA MET A 338 -14.72 9.77 -15.47
C MET A 338 -14.03 11.04 -15.99
N PRO A 339 -14.09 12.21 -15.30
CA PRO A 339 -13.47 13.43 -15.80
C PRO A 339 -11.93 13.45 -15.70
N LEU A 340 -11.28 12.46 -15.06
CA LEU A 340 -9.81 12.41 -14.98
C LEU A 340 -9.16 12.37 -16.37
N GLY A 341 -9.80 11.74 -17.35
CA GLY A 341 -9.31 11.70 -18.72
C GLY A 341 -9.51 12.98 -19.53
N LEU A 342 -10.10 14.01 -18.93
CA LEU A 342 -10.39 15.32 -19.54
C LEU A 342 -9.63 16.46 -18.86
N ILE A 343 -8.76 16.15 -17.89
CA ILE A 343 -8.02 17.19 -17.18
C ILE A 343 -7.04 17.90 -18.12
N THR A 344 -6.95 19.22 -17.96
CA THR A 344 -6.01 20.09 -18.67
C THR A 344 -4.98 20.70 -17.72
N ALA A 345 -5.25 20.65 -16.40
CA ALA A 345 -4.37 21.22 -15.38
C ALA A 345 -4.19 20.29 -14.17
N VAL A 346 -3.01 20.37 -13.53
CA VAL A 346 -2.64 19.53 -12.38
C VAL A 346 -3.67 19.62 -11.25
N TRP A 347 -4.15 20.84 -10.98
CA TRP A 347 -5.06 21.08 -9.87
C TRP A 347 -6.40 20.34 -10.03
N GLN A 348 -6.88 20.14 -11.26
CA GLN A 348 -8.12 19.40 -11.51
C GLN A 348 -7.96 17.92 -11.11
N GLY A 349 -6.88 17.29 -11.56
CA GLY A 349 -6.55 15.92 -11.18
C GLY A 349 -6.28 15.79 -9.67
N ALA A 350 -5.56 16.74 -9.09
CA ALA A 350 -5.29 16.76 -7.65
C ALA A 350 -6.58 16.91 -6.82
N THR A 351 -7.50 17.79 -7.20
CA THR A 351 -8.79 17.94 -6.52
C THR A 351 -9.65 16.69 -6.62
N LEU A 352 -9.76 16.09 -7.82
CA LEU A 352 -10.49 14.82 -8.00
C LEU A 352 -9.87 13.71 -7.15
N MET A 353 -8.55 13.59 -7.14
CA MET A 353 -7.83 12.59 -6.36
C MET A 353 -7.93 12.80 -4.85
N LEU A 354 -7.94 14.04 -4.39
CA LEU A 354 -8.18 14.39 -2.99
C LEU A 354 -9.57 13.91 -2.54
N VAL A 355 -10.62 14.18 -3.33
CA VAL A 355 -11.99 13.77 -2.98
C VAL A 355 -12.14 12.25 -3.04
N ILE A 356 -11.59 11.60 -4.07
CA ILE A 356 -11.58 10.13 -4.18
C ILE A 356 -10.84 9.51 -2.99
N GLY A 357 -9.69 10.08 -2.60
CA GLY A 357 -8.95 9.68 -1.41
C GLY A 357 -9.78 9.84 -0.14
N LEU A 358 -10.48 10.95 0.04
CA LEU A 358 -11.34 11.21 1.20
C LEU A 358 -12.43 10.15 1.36
N LEU A 359 -13.14 9.84 0.28
CA LEU A 359 -14.16 8.79 0.30
C LEU A 359 -13.54 7.41 0.57
N GLY A 360 -12.41 7.11 -0.07
CA GLY A 360 -11.66 5.87 0.12
C GLY A 360 -11.15 5.67 1.55
N GLY A 361 -10.59 6.71 2.17
CA GLY A 361 -10.09 6.68 3.55
C GLY A 361 -11.20 6.49 4.57
N PHE A 362 -12.35 7.14 4.37
CA PHE A 362 -13.54 6.91 5.20
C PHE A 362 -14.02 5.46 5.10
N MET A 363 -14.13 4.93 3.86
CA MET A 363 -14.54 3.55 3.63
C MET A 363 -13.54 2.56 4.21
N GLN A 364 -12.23 2.84 4.11
CA GLN A 364 -11.20 1.96 4.63
C GLN A 364 -11.36 1.71 6.13
N VAL A 365 -11.59 2.75 6.93
CA VAL A 365 -11.83 2.61 8.38
C VAL A 365 -13.11 1.81 8.62
N SER A 366 -14.20 2.19 7.96
CA SER A 366 -15.52 1.57 8.14
C SER A 366 -15.49 0.06 7.81
N VAL A 367 -14.89 -0.31 6.68
CA VAL A 367 -14.74 -1.69 6.23
C VAL A 367 -13.84 -2.50 7.17
N PHE A 368 -12.68 -1.95 7.57
CA PHE A 368 -11.78 -2.64 8.49
C PHE A 368 -12.45 -2.93 9.83
N THR A 369 -13.14 -1.94 10.40
CA THR A 369 -13.89 -2.11 11.65
C THR A 369 -15.00 -3.14 11.51
N TRP A 370 -15.75 -3.11 10.40
CA TRP A 370 -16.82 -4.08 10.15
C TRP A 370 -16.30 -5.52 10.07
N ILE A 371 -15.21 -5.77 9.33
CA ILE A 371 -14.59 -7.10 9.27
C ILE A 371 -14.17 -7.56 10.67
N GLN A 372 -13.54 -6.68 11.45
CA GLN A 372 -13.08 -7.01 12.81
C GLN A 372 -14.22 -7.32 13.78
N GLN A 373 -15.40 -6.69 13.62
CA GLN A 373 -16.57 -6.92 14.46
C GLN A 373 -17.37 -8.15 14.06
N ARG A 374 -17.39 -8.48 12.75
CA ARG A 374 -18.16 -9.60 12.22
C ARG A 374 -17.42 -10.93 12.32
N VAL A 375 -16.10 -10.91 12.15
CA VAL A 375 -15.28 -12.13 12.14
C VAL A 375 -14.86 -12.50 13.56
N PRO A 376 -15.04 -13.77 13.99
CA PRO A 376 -14.57 -14.23 15.29
C PRO A 376 -13.08 -13.96 15.50
N PRO A 377 -12.61 -13.63 16.73
CA PRO A 377 -11.22 -13.27 16.99
C PRO A 377 -10.19 -14.28 16.45
N ALA A 378 -10.51 -15.58 16.51
CA ALA A 378 -9.66 -16.65 16.00
C ALA A 378 -9.47 -16.67 14.47
N LEU A 379 -10.34 -15.98 13.72
CA LEU A 379 -10.38 -15.98 12.25
C LEU A 379 -10.03 -14.60 11.65
N ILE A 380 -9.83 -13.55 12.46
CA ILE A 380 -9.53 -12.19 11.98
C ILE A 380 -8.29 -12.18 11.08
N GLY A 381 -7.21 -12.87 11.48
CA GLY A 381 -5.99 -12.95 10.67
C GLY A 381 -6.27 -13.52 9.27
N ARG A 382 -7.11 -14.56 9.17
CA ARG A 382 -7.49 -15.19 7.90
C ARG A 382 -8.33 -14.25 7.03
N ALA A 383 -9.26 -13.49 7.63
CA ALA A 383 -10.07 -12.49 6.94
C ALA A 383 -9.21 -11.40 6.32
N MET A 384 -8.27 -10.87 7.11
CA MET A 384 -7.37 -9.81 6.67
C MET A 384 -6.40 -10.31 5.60
N SER A 385 -5.93 -11.56 5.67
CA SER A 385 -5.11 -12.16 4.59
C SER A 385 -5.88 -12.27 3.27
N LEU A 386 -7.15 -12.71 3.30
CA LEU A 386 -7.98 -12.78 2.09
C LEU A 386 -8.26 -11.38 1.54
N PHE A 387 -8.51 -10.40 2.41
CA PHE A 387 -8.69 -9.00 2.04
C PHE A 387 -7.43 -8.45 1.35
N MET A 388 -6.25 -8.69 1.93
CA MET A 388 -4.97 -8.29 1.32
C MET A 388 -4.72 -8.99 -0.02
N PHE A 389 -5.08 -10.27 -0.15
CA PHE A 389 -4.98 -11.00 -1.42
C PHE A 389 -5.84 -10.37 -2.51
N ILE A 390 -7.06 -9.94 -2.20
CA ILE A 390 -7.94 -9.25 -3.17
C ILE A 390 -7.26 -8.00 -3.72
N PHE A 391 -6.83 -7.09 -2.84
CA PHE A 391 -6.30 -5.79 -3.28
C PHE A 391 -4.86 -5.85 -3.80
N MET A 392 -4.00 -6.71 -3.24
CA MET A 392 -2.60 -6.81 -3.66
C MET A 392 -2.37 -7.87 -4.75
N GLY A 393 -3.21 -8.91 -4.80
CA GLY A 393 -3.07 -10.04 -5.69
C GLY A 393 -3.84 -9.93 -7.00
N LEU A 394 -5.00 -9.23 -7.01
CA LEU A 394 -5.73 -8.98 -8.26
C LEU A 394 -5.31 -7.70 -8.97
N ALA A 395 -4.79 -6.70 -8.24
CA ALA A 395 -4.28 -5.46 -8.83
C ALA A 395 -3.27 -5.66 -9.98
N PRO A 396 -2.34 -6.63 -9.95
CA PRO A 396 -1.37 -6.84 -11.02
C PRO A 396 -2.01 -7.40 -12.29
N ILE A 397 -2.98 -8.31 -12.12
CA ILE A 397 -3.78 -8.85 -13.23
C ILE A 397 -4.57 -7.71 -13.85
N SER A 398 -5.21 -6.87 -13.02
CA SER A 398 -5.91 -5.67 -13.47
C SER A 398 -4.99 -4.72 -14.24
N ALA A 399 -3.78 -4.46 -13.75
CA ALA A 399 -2.80 -3.59 -14.41
C ALA A 399 -2.33 -4.15 -15.77
N ALA A 400 -2.06 -5.45 -15.86
CA ALA A 400 -1.69 -6.10 -17.13
C ALA A 400 -2.83 -6.03 -18.16
N VAL A 401 -4.06 -6.33 -17.76
CA VAL A 401 -5.25 -6.21 -18.62
C VAL A 401 -5.45 -4.75 -19.07
N THR A 402 -5.29 -3.80 -18.16
CA THR A 402 -5.40 -2.37 -18.47
C THR A 402 -4.35 -1.91 -19.48
N GLY A 403 -3.09 -2.33 -19.31
CA GLY A 403 -2.01 -2.02 -20.26
C GLY A 403 -2.30 -2.58 -21.66
N TRP A 404 -2.91 -3.77 -21.75
CA TRP A 404 -3.35 -4.34 -23.02
C TRP A 404 -4.54 -3.57 -23.63
N VAL A 405 -5.57 -3.26 -22.84
CA VAL A 405 -6.78 -2.52 -23.29
C VAL A 405 -6.41 -1.11 -23.77
N MET A 406 -5.44 -0.45 -23.14
CA MET A 406 -4.94 0.86 -23.55
C MET A 406 -4.27 0.88 -24.93
N LYS A 407 -4.04 -0.27 -25.59
CA LYS A 407 -3.62 -0.32 -27.00
C LYS A 407 -4.76 0.01 -27.97
N SER A 408 -6.01 -0.21 -27.58
CA SER A 408 -7.18 -0.05 -28.44
C SER A 408 -8.09 1.11 -28.04
N ILE A 409 -7.96 1.65 -26.82
CA ILE A 409 -8.77 2.76 -26.34
C ILE A 409 -7.91 3.93 -25.87
N THR A 410 -8.49 5.12 -25.92
CA THR A 410 -7.88 6.33 -25.39
C THR A 410 -7.94 6.37 -23.86
N LEU A 411 -7.09 7.20 -23.26
CA LEU A 411 -7.08 7.43 -21.83
C LEU A 411 -8.43 7.95 -21.30
N THR A 412 -9.07 8.85 -22.04
CA THR A 412 -10.42 9.36 -21.73
C THR A 412 -11.46 8.26 -21.72
N GLN A 413 -11.42 7.38 -22.72
CA GLN A 413 -12.30 6.20 -22.77
C GLN A 413 -12.02 5.24 -21.61
N LEU A 414 -10.76 5.02 -21.23
CA LEU A 414 -10.43 4.15 -20.10
C LEU A 414 -11.00 4.71 -18.79
N PHE A 415 -10.81 5.99 -18.50
CA PHE A 415 -11.36 6.61 -17.29
C PHE A 415 -12.88 6.59 -17.27
N ALA A 416 -13.53 6.93 -18.39
CA ALA A 416 -14.98 6.88 -18.52
C ALA A 416 -15.51 5.44 -18.35
N ALA A 417 -14.88 4.45 -18.99
CA ALA A 417 -15.26 3.04 -18.87
C ALA A 417 -15.03 2.49 -17.45
N SER A 418 -13.93 2.85 -16.80
CA SER A 418 -13.63 2.42 -15.43
C SER A 418 -14.60 3.02 -14.43
N GLY A 419 -14.86 4.33 -14.53
CA GLY A 419 -15.85 5.02 -13.72
C GLY A 419 -17.26 4.47 -13.92
N GLY A 420 -17.64 4.23 -15.19
CA GLY A 420 -18.93 3.64 -15.56
C GLY A 420 -19.06 2.21 -15.04
N THR A 421 -18.01 1.40 -15.15
CA THR A 421 -17.96 0.03 -14.62
C THR A 421 -18.15 0.03 -13.11
N LEU A 422 -17.52 0.95 -12.38
CA LEU A 422 -17.70 1.05 -10.93
C LEU A 422 -19.13 1.41 -10.54
N VAL A 423 -19.75 2.37 -11.24
CA VAL A 423 -21.17 2.73 -11.05
C VAL A 423 -22.08 1.55 -11.37
N VAL A 424 -21.84 0.84 -12.48
CA VAL A 424 -22.62 -0.34 -12.87
C VAL A 424 -22.46 -1.46 -11.85
N LEU A 425 -21.24 -1.75 -11.37
CA LEU A 425 -21.00 -2.75 -10.33
C LEU A 425 -21.71 -2.37 -9.02
N ALA A 426 -21.70 -1.08 -8.64
CA ALA A 426 -22.41 -0.61 -7.46
C ALA A 426 -23.94 -0.79 -7.61
N ALA A 427 -24.49 -0.43 -8.78
CA ALA A 427 -25.92 -0.61 -9.08
C ALA A 427 -26.32 -2.11 -9.16
N MET A 428 -25.50 -2.94 -9.80
CA MET A 428 -25.71 -4.39 -9.85
C MET A 428 -25.66 -5.00 -8.45
N ALA A 429 -24.69 -4.61 -7.62
CA ALA A 429 -24.62 -5.06 -6.23
C ALA A 429 -25.83 -4.60 -5.41
N PHE A 430 -26.33 -3.38 -5.65
CA PHE A 430 -27.54 -2.87 -5.01
C PHE A 430 -28.79 -3.71 -5.34
N VAL A 431 -28.95 -4.09 -6.62
CA VAL A 431 -30.15 -4.81 -7.11
C VAL A 431 -30.07 -6.31 -6.87
N LEU A 432 -28.93 -6.92 -7.19
CA LEU A 432 -28.78 -8.38 -7.33
C LEU A 432 -28.27 -9.07 -6.06
N THR A 433 -27.81 -8.32 -5.05
CA THR A 433 -27.14 -8.91 -3.89
C THR A 433 -27.71 -8.38 -2.57
N PRO A 434 -27.48 -9.06 -1.42
CA PRO A 434 -27.93 -8.59 -0.13
C PRO A 434 -27.13 -7.39 0.41
N MET A 435 -26.24 -6.76 -0.38
CA MET A 435 -25.34 -5.69 0.05
C MET A 435 -26.08 -4.54 0.78
N ARG A 436 -27.27 -4.15 0.33
CA ARG A 436 -28.10 -3.13 1.00
C ARG A 436 -28.48 -3.45 2.45
N ARG A 437 -28.45 -4.74 2.84
CA ARG A 437 -28.80 -5.23 4.18
C ARG A 437 -27.57 -5.43 5.07
N VAL A 438 -26.35 -5.19 4.56
CA VAL A 438 -25.12 -5.35 5.34
C VAL A 438 -25.08 -4.27 6.42
N THR A 439 -25.19 -4.70 7.67
CA THR A 439 -25.17 -3.83 8.85
C THR A 439 -23.90 -4.03 9.68
N ASP A 440 -23.60 -3.04 10.51
CA ASP A 440 -22.50 -3.09 11.48
C ASP A 440 -22.71 -4.05 12.64
N ALA A 441 -23.95 -4.40 12.94
CA ALA A 441 -24.25 -5.26 14.07
C ALA A 441 -23.62 -6.64 13.84
N ALA A 442 -22.84 -7.09 14.82
CA ALA A 442 -22.40 -8.48 14.86
C ALA A 442 -23.63 -9.40 14.77
N PRO A 443 -23.57 -10.50 14.01
CA PRO A 443 -24.70 -11.42 13.93
C PRO A 443 -25.08 -11.84 15.36
N ALA A 444 -26.37 -11.72 15.69
CA ALA A 444 -26.88 -12.17 16.98
C ALA A 444 -26.41 -13.62 17.18
N THR A 445 -25.66 -13.86 18.26
CA THR A 445 -25.20 -15.19 18.64
C THR A 445 -26.42 -16.10 18.71
N ARG A 446 -26.56 -17.00 17.74
CA ARG A 446 -27.58 -18.06 17.75
C ARG A 446 -27.05 -19.27 18.49
#